data_AF-A0A2V6ZGZ1-F1
#
_entry.id   AF-A0A2V6ZGZ1-F1
#
_cell.length_a   1.000
_cell.length_b   1.000
_cell.length_c   1.000
_cell.angle_alpha   90.00
_cell.angle_beta   90.00
_cell.angle_gamma   90.00
#
_symmetry.space_group_name_H-M   'P 1'
#
loop_
_entity.id
_entity.type
_entity.pdbx_description
1 polymer ?
#
loop_
_entity_poly.entity_id
_entity_poly.type
_entity_poly.pdbx_seq_one_letter_code
_entity_poly.pdbx_strand_id
1 'polypeptide(L)'
;MKTLMDLDVVRFVIRRRLEGGLLPHGRMTKVQDTPGGGQMCDACGANITTDQIAMVGTTLEGGRRIRHFHALCFRIWDNERLLLDRRSA
;
A
#
# COMPACT_ATOMS: atom_id res chain seq x y z
N MET A 1 14.95 -12.75 7.99
CA MET A 1 14.51 -13.65 6.90
C MET A 1 13.77 -12.80 5.88
N LYS A 2 14.22 -12.78 4.62
CA LYS A 2 13.50 -12.07 3.54
C LYS A 2 12.15 -12.75 3.36
N THR A 3 11.06 -12.08 3.70
CA THR A 3 9.71 -12.51 3.32
C THR A 3 9.71 -12.61 1.80
N LEU A 4 9.74 -13.84 1.26
CA LEU A 4 9.63 -14.08 -0.17
C LEU A 4 8.15 -13.88 -0.53
N MET A 5 7.69 -12.64 -0.48
CA MET A 5 6.40 -12.27 -1.06
C MET A 5 6.54 -12.45 -2.56
N ASP A 6 5.73 -13.35 -3.11
CA ASP A 6 5.57 -13.45 -4.54
C ASP A 6 5.02 -12.11 -5.05
N LEU A 7 5.86 -11.41 -5.81
CA LEU A 7 5.59 -10.05 -6.28
C LEU A 7 4.34 -10.00 -7.16
N ASP A 8 4.09 -11.05 -7.93
CA ASP A 8 2.93 -11.11 -8.82
C ASP A 8 1.65 -11.35 -8.04
N VAL A 9 1.70 -12.15 -6.97
CA VAL A 9 0.59 -12.29 -6.03
C VAL A 9 0.30 -10.95 -5.34
N VAL A 10 1.32 -10.26 -4.83
CA VAL A 10 1.12 -8.96 -4.17
C VAL A 10 0.55 -7.93 -5.14
N ARG A 11 1.08 -7.86 -6.37
CA ARG A 11 0.57 -6.97 -7.42
C ARG A 11 -0.89 -7.29 -7.76
N PHE A 12 -1.26 -8.56 -7.86
CA PHE A 12 -2.64 -8.97 -8.12
C PHE A 12 -3.58 -8.56 -6.99
N VAL A 13 -3.19 -8.79 -5.73
CA VAL A 13 -3.98 -8.39 -4.56
C VAL A 13 -4.18 -6.87 -4.50
N ILE A 14 -3.12 -6.10 -4.75
CA ILE A 14 -3.17 -4.63 -4.77
C ILE A 14 -4.15 -4.14 -5.84
N ARG A 15 -4.07 -4.66 -7.07
CA ARG A 15 -5.01 -4.30 -8.14
C ARG A 15 -6.46 -4.58 -7.76
N ARG A 16 -6.76 -5.78 -7.26
CA ARG A 16 -8.12 -6.11 -6.82
C ARG A 16 -8.64 -5.20 -5.72
N ARG A 17 -7.78 -4.79 -4.79
CA ARG A 17 -8.16 -3.86 -3.71
C ARG A 17 -8.36 -2.43 -4.20
N LEU A 18 -7.60 -1.99 -5.20
CA LEU A 18 -7.83 -0.71 -5.89
C LEU A 18 -9.18 -0.73 -6.61
N GLU A 19 -9.42 -1.73 -7.46
CA GLU A 19 -10.68 -1.90 -8.20
C GLU A 19 -11.89 -2.01 -7.26
N GLY A 20 -11.72 -2.69 -6.12
CA GLY A 20 -12.75 -2.80 -5.08
C GLY A 20 -12.91 -1.59 -4.15
N GLY A 21 -12.16 -0.50 -4.37
CA GLY A 21 -12.23 0.73 -3.55
C GLY A 21 -11.68 0.60 -2.13
N LEU A 22 -10.98 -0.49 -1.81
CA LEU A 22 -10.36 -0.72 -0.50
C LEU A 22 -9.02 0.01 -0.38
N LEU A 23 -8.35 0.22 -1.51
CA LEU A 23 -7.17 1.07 -1.62
C LEU A 23 -7.52 2.39 -2.31
N PRO A 24 -6.88 3.50 -1.89
CA PRO A 24 -7.07 4.79 -2.53
C PRO A 24 -6.43 4.82 -3.92
N HIS A 25 -7.05 5.52 -4.86
CA HIS A 25 -6.50 5.81 -6.19
C HIS A 25 -5.64 7.08 -6.14
N GLY A 26 -6.02 8.02 -5.28
CA GLY A 26 -5.30 9.25 -5.02
C GLY A 26 -3.96 9.02 -4.31
N ARG A 27 -3.04 9.97 -4.52
CA ARG A 27 -1.71 9.94 -3.89
C ARG A 27 -1.81 9.99 -2.36
N MET A 28 -0.86 9.34 -1.70
CA MET A 28 -0.65 9.50 -0.26
C MET A 28 0.15 10.77 0.02
N THR A 29 -0.17 11.46 1.11
CA THR A 29 0.50 12.69 1.56
C THR A 29 1.05 12.50 2.97
N LYS A 30 2.06 13.31 3.32
CA LYS A 30 2.79 13.22 4.61
C LYS A 30 3.35 11.83 4.87
N VAL A 31 3.94 11.23 3.83
CA VAL A 31 4.50 9.89 3.90
C VAL A 31 5.78 9.93 4.74
N GLN A 32 5.86 9.04 5.72
CA GLN A 32 7.03 8.83 6.58
C GLN A 32 7.44 7.37 6.52
N ASP A 33 8.73 7.12 6.59
CA ASP A 33 9.31 5.81 6.81
C ASP A 33 9.56 5.60 8.32
N THR A 34 8.99 4.54 8.87
CA THR A 34 9.18 4.18 10.28
C THR A 34 9.39 2.67 10.40
N PRO A 35 10.04 2.18 11.46
CA PRO A 35 9.97 0.76 11.80
C PRO A 35 8.52 0.31 11.94
N GLY A 36 8.23 -0.93 11.54
CA GLY A 36 6.91 -1.53 11.70
C GLY A 36 6.52 -1.65 13.17
N GLY A 37 5.25 -1.42 13.46
CA GLY A 37 4.70 -1.53 14.82
C GLY A 37 3.74 -2.71 15.00
N GLY A 38 3.77 -3.71 14.11
CA GLY A 38 2.77 -4.79 14.05
C GLY A 38 1.47 -4.39 13.33
N GLN A 39 1.40 -3.18 12.78
CA GLN A 39 0.23 -2.69 12.04
C GLN A 39 0.01 -3.52 10.78
N MET A 40 -1.25 -3.77 10.43
CA MET A 40 -1.59 -4.49 9.20
C MET A 40 -1.31 -3.61 7.98
N CYS A 41 -0.63 -4.17 6.98
CA CYS A 41 -0.43 -3.52 5.69
C CYS A 41 -1.76 -3.44 4.94
N ASP A 42 -2.20 -2.23 4.58
CA ASP A 42 -3.46 -2.00 3.87
C ASP A 42 -3.49 -2.64 2.47
N ALA A 43 -2.31 -2.83 1.85
CA ALA A 43 -2.14 -3.47 0.55
C ALA A 43 -2.26 -5.00 0.60
N CYS A 44 -1.33 -5.68 1.28
CA CYS A 44 -1.29 -7.14 1.25
C CYS A 44 -2.10 -7.82 2.37
N GLY A 45 -2.50 -7.06 3.40
CA GLY A 45 -3.22 -7.59 4.57
C GLY A 45 -2.33 -8.31 5.59
N ALA A 46 -1.01 -8.40 5.37
CA ALA A 46 -0.08 -8.96 6.35
C ALA A 46 0.43 -7.90 7.32
N ASN A 47 0.79 -8.30 8.54
CA ASN A 47 1.35 -7.39 9.53
C ASN A 47 2.75 -6.91 9.11
N ILE A 48 3.03 -5.63 9.38
CA ILE A 48 4.34 -5.02 9.22
C ILE A 48 5.10 -5.21 10.54
N THR A 49 6.06 -6.11 10.54
CA THR A 49 6.83 -6.47 11.75
C THR A 49 7.89 -5.42 12.07
N THR A 50 8.42 -5.44 13.29
CA THR A 50 9.40 -4.45 13.79
C THR A 50 10.73 -4.46 13.04
N ASP A 51 11.07 -5.56 12.36
CA ASP A 51 12.23 -5.67 11.47
C ASP A 51 11.99 -5.15 10.04
N GLN A 52 10.77 -4.69 9.74
CA GLN A 52 10.36 -4.18 8.44
C GLN A 52 10.14 -2.67 8.48
N ILE A 53 10.27 -2.02 7.31
CA ILE A 53 9.94 -0.60 7.15
C ILE A 53 8.47 -0.45 6.75
N ALA A 54 7.74 0.33 7.55
CA ALA A 54 6.41 0.83 7.27
C ALA A 54 6.50 2.19 6.56
N MET A 55 5.74 2.34 5.47
CA MET A 55 5.42 3.62 4.86
C MET A 55 4.06 4.06 5.39
N VAL A 56 4.05 5.11 6.19
CA VAL A 56 2.85 5.61 6.87
C VAL A 56 2.49 6.97 6.31
N GLY A 57 1.22 7.18 5.99
CA GLY A 57 0.77 8.48 5.48
C GLY A 57 -0.74 8.59 5.45
N THR A 58 -1.25 9.67 4.86
CA THR A 58 -2.69 9.96 4.78
C THR A 58 -3.14 10.15 3.35
N THR A 59 -4.33 9.64 3.03
CA THR A 59 -4.97 9.87 1.72
C THR A 59 -6.08 10.90 1.85
N LEU A 60 -6.25 11.73 0.81
CA LEU A 60 -7.36 12.69 0.77
C LEU A 60 -8.70 11.95 0.66
N GLU A 61 -8.71 10.84 -0.07
CA GLU A 61 -9.85 9.93 -0.17
C GLU A 61 -10.14 9.26 1.18
N GLY A 62 -11.41 9.28 1.58
CA GLY A 62 -11.87 8.67 2.82
C GLY A 62 -11.53 9.46 4.09
N GLY A 63 -11.39 10.79 4.00
CA GLY A 63 -11.35 11.65 5.19
C GLY A 63 -10.02 11.68 5.94
N ARG A 64 -8.87 11.67 5.25
CA ARG A 64 -7.52 11.68 5.86
C ARG A 64 -7.21 10.45 6.71
N ARG A 65 -7.76 9.30 6.35
CA ARG A 65 -7.43 8.03 7.01
C ARG A 65 -5.93 7.73 6.89
N ILE A 66 -5.31 7.41 8.02
CA ILE A 66 -3.92 6.94 8.09
C ILE A 66 -3.85 5.56 7.44
N ARG A 67 -2.86 5.37 6.58
CA ARG A 67 -2.56 4.10 5.90
C ARG A 67 -1.16 3.63 6.25
N HIS A 68 -1.00 2.33 6.32
CA HIS A 68 0.25 1.64 6.62
C HIS A 68 0.55 0.65 5.48
N PHE A 69 1.75 0.74 4.94
CA PHE A 69 2.22 -0.18 3.91
C PHE A 69 3.59 -0.73 4.26
N HIS A 70 3.88 -1.97 3.89
CA HIS A 70 5.28 -2.36 3.69
C HIS A 70 5.90 -1.46 2.62
N ALA A 71 7.19 -1.12 2.73
CA ALA A 71 7.89 -0.31 1.74
C ALA A 71 7.73 -0.81 0.29
N LEU A 72 7.77 -2.12 0.08
CA LEU A 72 7.58 -2.72 -1.24
C LEU A 72 6.11 -2.66 -1.71
N CYS A 73 5.16 -2.94 -0.82
CA CYS A 73 3.74 -2.83 -1.13
C CYS A 73 3.35 -1.39 -1.50
N PHE A 74 3.93 -0.40 -0.83
CA PHE A 74 3.75 1.02 -1.15
C PHE A 74 4.19 1.33 -2.59
N ARG A 75 5.38 0.88 -3.00
CA ARG A 75 5.89 1.08 -4.36
C ARG A 75 5.02 0.42 -5.41
N ILE A 76 4.52 -0.79 -5.15
CA ILE A 76 3.64 -1.49 -6.10
C ILE A 76 2.30 -0.74 -6.21
N TRP A 77 1.67 -0.40 -5.09
CA TRP A 77 0.43 0.39 -5.07
C TRP A 77 0.57 1.71 -5.82
N ASP A 78 1.67 2.45 -5.61
CA ASP A 78 1.90 3.73 -6.27
C ASP A 78 2.01 3.60 -7.79
N ASN A 79 2.58 2.49 -8.29
CA ASN A 79 2.59 2.22 -9.72
C ASN A 79 1.22 1.76 -10.25
N GLU A 80 0.56 0.81 -9.58
CA GLU A 80 -0.72 0.26 -10.04
C GLU A 80 -1.83 1.31 -10.08
N ARG A 81 -1.91 2.21 -9.09
CA ARG A 81 -2.90 3.31 -9.10
C ARG A 81 -2.74 4.21 -10.33
N LEU A 82 -1.49 4.52 -10.72
CA LEU A 82 -1.20 5.36 -11.89
C LEU A 82 -1.52 4.64 -13.20
N LEU A 83 -1.36 3.32 -13.25
CA LEU A 83 -1.72 2.53 -14.44
C LEU A 83 -3.24 2.41 -14.61
N LEU A 84 -3.99 2.31 -13.51
CA LEU A 84 -5.46 2.28 -13.54
C LEU A 84 -6.06 3.64 -13.89
N ASP A 85 -5.50 4.74 -13.36
CA ASP A 85 -5.92 6.10 -13.73
C ASP A 85 -5.79 6.32 -15.25
N ARG A 86 -4.68 5.89 -15.86
CA ARG A 86 -4.45 5.99 -17.30
C ARG A 86 -5.38 5.13 -18.16
N ARG A 87 -5.91 4.03 -17.61
CA ARG A 87 -6.87 3.16 -18.31
C ARG A 87 -8.29 3.72 -18.30
N SER A 88 -8.57 4.63 -17.38
CA SER A 88 -9.88 5.23 -17.17
C SER A 88 -10.01 6.62 -17.84
N ALA A 89 -8.94 7.12 -18.45
CA ALA A 89 -8.86 8.35 -19.22
C ALA A 89 -8.92 8.07 -20.72
#